data_AF-A0A838VIX1-F1
#
_entry.id   AF-A0A838VIX1-F1
#
_cell.length_a   1.000
_cell.length_b   1.000
_cell.length_c   1.000
_cell.angle_alpha   90.00
_cell.angle_beta   90.00
_cell.angle_gamma   90.00
#
_symmetry.space_group_name_H-M   'P 1'
#
loop_
_entity.id
_entity.type
_entity.pdbx_description
1 polymer ?
#
loop_
_entity_poly.entity_id
_entity_poly.type
_entity_poly.pdbx_seq_one_letter_code
_entity_poly.pdbx_strand_id
1 'polypeptide(L)'
;MTSKRRLQRVELGGFPAFKLGTPSPFADLYYSVMEMSWTTFIALASALFVAINLVFGAIYAALPGAIANAAPGSLLDGFYFSVDTLGTVGYGSMYPATHAGHAIASLEILIGLFFSATMTGLIFARFARPRTSLEFSNVAV
;
A
#
# COMPACT_ATOMS: atom_id res chain seq x y z
N MET A 1 23.67 -35.12 0.64
CA MET A 1 23.07 -35.28 -0.72
C MET A 1 22.63 -33.91 -1.21
N THR A 2 23.46 -33.25 -2.02
CA THR A 2 23.24 -31.88 -2.52
C THR A 2 22.42 -31.93 -3.80
N SER A 3 21.15 -31.51 -3.71
CA SER A 3 20.23 -31.42 -4.86
C SER A 3 20.78 -30.41 -5.88
N LYS A 4 21.21 -30.90 -7.05
CA LYS A 4 21.60 -30.07 -8.20
C LYS A 4 20.36 -29.34 -8.71
N ARG A 5 20.18 -28.07 -8.32
CA ARG A 5 19.19 -27.17 -8.93
C ARG A 5 19.42 -27.14 -10.44
N ARG A 6 18.47 -27.63 -11.22
CA ARG A 6 18.45 -27.51 -12.68
C ARG A 6 18.29 -26.03 -13.02
N LEU A 7 19.39 -25.34 -13.27
CA LEU A 7 19.37 -23.96 -13.76
C LEU A 7 18.79 -23.97 -15.18
N GLN A 8 17.64 -23.33 -15.35
CA GLN A 8 17.00 -23.23 -16.66
C GLN A 8 17.83 -22.30 -17.54
N ARG A 9 18.44 -22.85 -18.59
CA ARG A 9 19.19 -22.10 -19.59
C ARG A 9 18.21 -21.38 -20.51
N VAL A 10 18.38 -20.08 -20.67
CA VAL A 10 17.59 -19.21 -21.55
C VAL A 10 18.57 -18.56 -22.52
N GLU A 11 18.31 -18.63 -23.82
CA GLU A 11 19.12 -17.91 -24.82
C GLU A 11 18.52 -16.52 -25.04
N LEU A 12 19.26 -15.50 -24.61
CA LEU A 12 18.91 -14.09 -24.80
C LEU A 12 19.81 -13.52 -25.90
N GLY A 13 19.30 -13.47 -27.13
CA GLY A 13 19.97 -12.80 -28.25
C GLY A 13 21.39 -13.31 -28.54
N GLY A 14 21.62 -14.63 -28.45
CA GLY A 14 22.93 -15.25 -28.69
C GLY A 14 23.82 -15.40 -27.45
N PHE A 15 23.40 -14.91 -26.29
CA PHE A 15 24.11 -15.12 -25.02
C PHE A 15 23.39 -16.20 -24.18
N PRO A 16 24.09 -17.27 -23.75
CA PRO A 16 23.51 -18.25 -22.85
C PRO A 16 23.38 -17.64 -21.45
N ALA A 17 22.15 -17.39 -21.01
CA ALA A 17 21.83 -16.94 -19.65
C ALA A 17 21.27 -18.11 -18.82
N PHE A 18 21.55 -18.10 -17.52
CA PHE A 18 20.99 -19.07 -16.58
C PHE A 18 20.08 -18.35 -15.60
N LYS A 19 18.83 -18.80 -15.44
CA LYS A 19 17.95 -18.24 -14.41
C LYS A 19 18.44 -18.68 -13.02
N LEU A 20 19.18 -17.83 -12.32
CA LEU A 20 19.60 -18.03 -10.92
C LEU A 20 18.41 -17.79 -9.97
N GLY A 21 17.44 -18.70 -9.96
CA GLY A 21 16.33 -18.71 -8.99
C GLY A 21 15.24 -17.66 -9.23
N THR A 22 14.38 -17.49 -8.23
CA THR A 22 13.36 -16.43 -8.15
C THR A 22 13.91 -15.29 -7.29
N PRO A 23 13.60 -14.02 -7.61
CA PRO A 23 13.95 -12.91 -6.73
C PRO A 23 13.33 -13.07 -5.33
N SER A 24 13.82 -12.28 -4.37
CA SER A 24 13.19 -12.19 -3.04
C SER A 24 11.71 -11.79 -3.19
N PRO A 25 10.78 -12.33 -2.36
CA PRO A 25 9.38 -11.91 -2.37
C PRO A 25 9.18 -10.39 -2.27
N PHE A 26 10.07 -9.68 -1.57
CA PHE A 26 10.04 -8.21 -1.47
C PHE A 26 10.51 -7.51 -2.75
N ALA A 27 11.49 -8.09 -3.45
CA ALA A 27 11.93 -7.58 -4.74
C ALA A 27 10.82 -7.77 -5.78
N ASP A 28 10.12 -8.90 -5.74
CA ASP A 28 8.95 -9.17 -6.57
C ASP A 28 7.79 -8.23 -6.25
N LEU A 29 7.56 -7.89 -4.97
CA LEU A 29 6.55 -6.91 -4.58
C LEU A 29 6.87 -5.51 -5.10
N TYR A 30 8.09 -5.02 -4.88
CA TYR A 30 8.52 -3.72 -5.39
C TYR A 30 8.39 -3.66 -6.92
N TYR A 31 8.86 -4.70 -7.61
CA TYR A 31 8.77 -4.80 -9.07
C TYR A 31 7.32 -4.78 -9.54
N SER A 32 6.45 -5.60 -8.93
CA SER A 32 5.02 -5.66 -9.23
C SER A 32 4.35 -4.30 -9.03
N VAL A 33 4.71 -3.58 -7.96
CA VAL A 33 4.17 -2.24 -7.67
C VAL A 33 4.65 -1.20 -8.67
N MET A 34 5.85 -1.34 -9.23
CA MET A 34 6.39 -0.40 -10.21
C MET A 34 5.86 -0.65 -11.63
N GLU A 35 5.56 -1.91 -11.97
CA GLU A 35 5.10 -2.28 -13.33
C GLU A 35 3.59 -2.27 -13.50
N MET A 36 2.81 -2.35 -12.42
CA MET A 36 1.35 -2.37 -12.54
C MET A 36 0.81 -1.11 -13.21
N SER A 37 -0.34 -1.23 -13.89
CA SER A 37 -1.02 -0.08 -14.48
C SER A 37 -1.42 0.96 -13.42
N TRP A 38 -1.57 2.22 -13.82
CA TRP A 38 -1.97 3.29 -12.89
C TRP A 38 -3.34 3.05 -12.26
N THR A 39 -4.29 2.47 -13.00
CA THR A 39 -5.62 2.15 -12.48
C THR A 39 -5.56 1.05 -11.42
N THR A 40 -4.78 0.00 -11.66
CA THR A 40 -4.54 -1.06 -10.66
C THR A 40 -3.87 -0.50 -9.41
N PHE A 41 -2.88 0.38 -9.57
CA PHE A 41 -2.21 1.02 -8.45
C PHE A 41 -3.15 1.85 -7.59
N ILE A 42 -3.94 2.72 -8.22
CA ILE A 42 -4.93 3.54 -7.51
C ILE A 42 -5.97 2.67 -6.83
N ALA A 43 -6.50 1.65 -7.52
CA ALA A 43 -7.49 0.74 -6.95
C ALA A 43 -6.96 -0.01 -5.72
N LEU A 44 -5.72 -0.51 -5.77
CA LEU A 44 -5.08 -1.19 -4.64
C LEU A 44 -4.80 -0.23 -3.48
N ALA A 45 -4.32 0.98 -3.77
CA ALA A 45 -4.09 2.01 -2.75
C ALA A 45 -5.39 2.42 -2.06
N SER A 46 -6.46 2.64 -2.82
CA SER A 46 -7.80 2.93 -2.29
C SER A 46 -8.37 1.75 -1.50
N ALA A 47 -8.21 0.51 -1.97
CA ALA A 47 -8.65 -0.67 -1.25
C ALA A 47 -7.91 -0.83 0.09
N LEU A 48 -6.59 -0.60 0.10
CA LEU A 48 -5.79 -0.62 1.32
C LEU A 48 -6.21 0.48 2.30
N PHE A 49 -6.45 1.70 1.80
CA PHE A 49 -6.98 2.80 2.60
C PHE A 49 -8.31 2.42 3.25
N VAL A 50 -9.28 1.92 2.47
CA VAL A 50 -10.58 1.49 3.00
C VAL A 50 -10.43 0.35 4.00
N ALA A 51 -9.56 -0.63 3.74
CA ALA A 51 -9.32 -1.75 4.63
C ALA A 51 -8.74 -1.30 5.99
N ILE A 52 -7.76 -0.39 5.99
CA ILE A 52 -7.20 0.18 7.22
C ILE A 52 -8.30 0.88 8.02
N ASN A 53 -9.10 1.73 7.36
CA ASN A 53 -10.17 2.47 8.03
C ASN A 53 -11.29 1.56 8.55
N LEU A 54 -11.59 0.46 7.86
CA LEU A 54 -12.57 -0.53 8.33
C LEU A 54 -12.05 -1.29 9.57
N VAL A 55 -10.76 -1.60 9.62
CA VAL A 55 -10.14 -2.24 10.79
C VAL A 55 -10.21 -1.31 12.00
N PHE A 56 -9.81 -0.04 11.86
CA PHE A 56 -9.89 0.94 12.94
C PHE A 56 -11.34 1.25 13.31
N GLY A 57 -12.23 1.43 12.33
CA GLY A 57 -13.66 1.61 12.57
C GLY A 57 -14.28 0.45 13.36
N ALA A 58 -13.89 -0.79 13.08
CA ALA A 58 -14.33 -1.95 13.85
C ALA A 58 -13.76 -1.95 15.28
N ILE A 59 -12.51 -1.55 15.47
CA ILE A 59 -11.90 -1.38 16.81
C ILE A 59 -12.67 -0.34 17.62
N TYR A 60 -13.02 0.80 17.01
CA TYR A 60 -13.80 1.85 17.67
C TYR A 60 -15.22 1.40 17.99
N ALA A 61 -15.88 0.69 17.08
CA ALA A 61 -17.22 0.13 17.34
C ALA A 61 -17.20 -0.90 18.48
N ALA A 62 -16.11 -1.66 18.64
CA ALA A 62 -15.92 -2.59 19.74
C ALA A 62 -15.65 -1.90 21.09
N LEU A 63 -15.45 -0.58 21.12
CA LEU A 63 -15.21 0.22 22.32
C LEU A 63 -16.30 1.29 22.49
N PRO A 64 -17.51 0.92 22.96
CA PRO A 64 -18.59 1.87 23.17
C PRO A 64 -18.16 3.05 24.07
N GLY A 65 -18.44 4.27 23.62
CA GLY A 65 -18.04 5.50 24.32
C GLY A 65 -16.62 5.98 24.04
N ALA A 66 -15.82 5.28 23.23
CA ALA A 66 -14.48 5.74 22.86
C ALA A 66 -14.48 7.00 21.96
N ILE A 67 -15.55 7.21 21.19
CA ILE A 67 -15.73 8.37 20.30
C ILE A 67 -16.92 9.19 20.83
N ALA A 68 -16.71 10.50 21.03
CA ALA A 68 -17.77 11.45 21.32
C ALA A 68 -18.63 11.71 20.07
N ASN A 69 -19.94 11.90 20.27
CA ASN A 69 -20.93 12.16 19.20
C ASN A 69 -21.11 11.02 18.18
N ALA A 70 -20.55 9.84 18.42
CA ALA A 70 -20.83 8.63 17.65
C ALA A 70 -21.94 7.81 18.31
N ALA A 71 -22.76 7.13 17.51
CA ALA A 71 -23.73 6.17 18.03
C ALA A 71 -22.99 4.97 18.67
N PRO A 72 -23.39 4.51 19.86
CA PRO A 72 -22.72 3.39 20.54
C PRO A 72 -22.68 2.13 19.65
N GLY A 73 -21.47 1.62 19.40
CA GLY A 73 -21.27 0.41 18.59
C GLY A 73 -21.46 0.59 17.07
N SER A 74 -21.60 1.83 16.58
CA SER A 74 -21.76 2.10 15.15
C SER A 74 -20.43 1.89 14.40
N LEU A 75 -20.36 0.85 13.57
CA LEU A 75 -19.24 0.61 12.67
C LEU A 75 -19.04 1.75 11.66
N LEU A 76 -20.14 2.33 11.21
CA LEU A 76 -20.14 3.37 10.20
C LEU A 76 -19.58 4.69 10.76
N ASP A 77 -19.98 5.08 11.97
CA ASP A 77 -19.43 6.26 12.65
C ASP A 77 -17.95 6.04 13.00
N GLY A 78 -17.59 4.83 13.46
CA GLY A 78 -16.20 4.45 13.68
C GLY A 78 -15.37 4.51 12.40
N PHE A 79 -15.90 4.06 11.27
CA PHE A 79 -15.23 4.13 9.97
C PHE A 79 -15.03 5.58 9.51
N TYR A 80 -16.04 6.44 9.65
CA TYR A 80 -15.90 7.86 9.29
C TYR A 80 -14.93 8.60 10.20
N PHE A 81 -14.99 8.35 11.51
CA PHE A 81 -14.01 8.90 12.45
C PHE A 81 -12.57 8.44 12.09
N SER A 82 -12.41 7.18 11.72
CA SER A 82 -11.15 6.61 11.26
C SER A 82 -10.66 7.30 9.97
N VAL A 83 -11.53 7.49 8.98
CA VAL A 83 -11.21 8.23 7.74
C VAL A 83 -10.74 9.65 8.03
N ASP A 84 -11.45 10.36 8.91
CA ASP A 84 -11.10 11.72 9.32
C ASP A 84 -9.75 11.78 10.05
N THR A 85 -9.45 10.76 10.84
CA THR A 85 -8.23 10.65 11.65
C THR A 85 -7.02 10.24 10.81
N LEU A 86 -7.13 9.16 10.05
CA LEU A 86 -6.08 8.65 9.15
C LEU A 86 -5.75 9.66 8.03
N GLY A 87 -6.78 10.32 7.49
CA GLY A 87 -6.64 11.39 6.50
C GLY A 87 -6.17 12.72 7.08
N THR A 88 -6.02 12.83 8.40
CA THR A 88 -5.66 14.06 9.13
C THR A 88 -6.62 15.24 8.85
N VAL A 89 -7.86 14.94 8.49
CA VAL A 89 -8.90 15.94 8.20
C VAL A 89 -9.44 16.50 9.51
N GLY A 90 -9.85 15.63 10.42
CA GLY A 90 -10.27 15.98 11.78
C GLY A 90 -11.34 17.07 11.83
N TYR A 91 -12.51 16.87 11.19
CA TYR A 91 -13.60 17.86 11.18
C TYR A 91 -14.04 18.32 12.58
N GLY A 92 -13.78 17.52 13.62
CA GLY A 92 -14.07 17.85 15.02
C GLY A 92 -15.50 17.56 15.45
N SER A 93 -16.36 17.07 14.54
CA SER A 93 -17.70 16.57 14.87
C SER A 93 -17.64 15.33 15.77
N MET A 94 -16.69 14.43 15.49
CA MET A 94 -16.33 13.27 16.30
C MET A 94 -14.89 13.41 16.79
N TYR A 95 -14.65 13.05 18.06
CA TYR A 95 -13.33 13.11 18.69
C TYR A 95 -13.20 12.00 19.75
N PRO A 96 -11.97 11.52 20.04
CA PRO A 96 -11.79 10.51 21.07
C PRO A 96 -12.19 11.06 22.44
N ALA A 97 -13.04 10.32 23.16
CA ALA A 97 -13.60 10.74 24.44
C ALA A 97 -12.96 10.04 25.65
N THR A 98 -12.21 8.95 25.41
CA THR A 98 -11.57 8.14 26.45
C THR A 98 -10.07 8.02 26.23
N HIS A 99 -9.33 7.70 27.28
CA HIS A 99 -7.88 7.45 27.18
C HIS A 99 -7.55 6.34 26.17
N ALA A 100 -8.37 5.27 26.13
CA ALA A 100 -8.22 4.21 25.14
C ALA A 100 -8.47 4.72 23.71
N GLY A 101 -9.52 5.53 23.51
CA GLY A 101 -9.80 6.17 22.22
C GLY A 101 -8.66 7.06 21.74
N HIS A 102 -8.07 7.87 22.64
CA HIS A 102 -6.89 8.68 22.34
C HIS A 102 -5.66 7.86 21.99
N ALA A 103 -5.40 6.76 22.70
CA ALA A 103 -4.27 5.88 22.41
C ALA A 103 -4.39 5.24 21.01
N ILE A 104 -5.59 4.76 20.66
CA ILE A 104 -5.86 4.15 19.35
C ILE A 104 -5.77 5.20 18.25
N ALA A 105 -6.35 6.39 18.45
CA ALA A 105 -6.27 7.49 17.47
C ALA A 105 -4.82 7.95 17.25
N SER A 106 -4.00 7.97 18.30
CA SER A 106 -2.57 8.32 18.18
C SER A 106 -1.80 7.31 17.35
N LEU A 107 -2.09 6.01 17.53
CA LEU A 107 -1.53 4.94 16.71
C LEU A 107 -2.01 5.03 15.26
N GLU A 108 -3.28 5.33 15.06
CA GLU A 108 -3.88 5.51 13.74
C GLU A 108 -3.21 6.67 12.97
N ILE A 109 -3.01 7.82 13.62
CA ILE A 109 -2.30 8.97 13.03
C ILE A 109 -0.88 8.58 12.61
N LEU A 110 -0.16 7.81 13.43
CA LEU A 110 1.19 7.32 13.08
C LEU A 110 1.16 6.43 11.83
N ILE A 111 0.19 5.52 11.73
CA ILE A 111 0.01 4.66 10.56
C ILE A 111 -0.37 5.50 9.33
N GLY A 112 -1.24 6.50 9.48
CA GLY A 112 -1.61 7.44 8.42
C GLY A 112 -0.41 8.20 7.88
N LEU A 113 0.50 8.64 8.75
CA LEU A 113 1.75 9.29 8.36
C LEU A 113 2.63 8.37 7.51
N PHE A 114 2.84 7.12 7.95
CA PHE A 114 3.62 6.15 7.16
C PHE A 114 2.94 5.80 5.84
N PHE A 115 1.61 5.66 5.83
CA PHE A 115 0.84 5.41 4.62
C PHE A 115 1.01 6.55 3.62
N SER A 116 0.80 7.79 4.05
CA SER A 116 0.95 8.98 3.21
C SER A 116 2.37 9.14 2.66
N ALA A 117 3.39 8.97 3.50
CA ALA A 117 4.80 9.01 3.09
C ALA A 117 5.12 7.92 2.06
N THR A 118 4.65 6.69 2.29
CA THR A 118 4.88 5.56 1.38
C THR A 118 4.17 5.75 0.04
N MET A 119 2.90 6.18 0.05
CA MET A 119 2.16 6.45 -1.18
C MET A 119 2.83 7.55 -2.00
N THR A 120 3.25 8.64 -1.35
CA THR A 120 3.98 9.73 -2.00
C THR A 120 5.28 9.22 -2.64
N GLY A 121 6.07 8.44 -1.90
CA GLY A 121 7.31 7.85 -2.39
C GLY A 121 7.10 6.91 -3.59
N LEU A 122 6.08 6.05 -3.54
CA LEU A 122 5.74 5.14 -4.65
C LEU A 122 5.25 5.89 -5.88
N ILE A 123 4.41 6.90 -5.71
CA ILE A 123 3.94 7.75 -6.81
C ILE A 123 5.12 8.45 -7.47
N PHE A 124 6.01 9.05 -6.68
CA PHE A 124 7.23 9.68 -7.18
C PHE A 124 8.12 8.70 -7.94
N ALA A 125 8.37 7.52 -7.38
CA ALA A 125 9.17 6.48 -8.02
C ALA A 125 8.56 6.05 -9.37
N ARG A 126 7.23 5.86 -9.43
CA ARG A 126 6.51 5.49 -10.66
C ARG A 126 6.58 6.58 -11.73
N PHE A 127 6.52 7.86 -11.35
CA PHE A 127 6.71 8.99 -12.28
C PHE A 127 8.15 9.13 -12.76
N ALA A 128 9.13 8.86 -11.90
CA ALA A 128 10.54 9.01 -12.22
C ALA A 128 11.08 7.94 -13.19
N ARG A 129 10.31 6.89 -13.52
CA ARG A 129 10.73 5.88 -14.50
C ARG A 129 10.58 6.41 -15.93
N PRO A 130 11.68 6.66 -16.65
CA PRO A 130 11.61 7.09 -18.04
C PRO A 130 11.09 5.94 -18.91
N ARG A 131 10.10 6.23 -19.76
CA ARG A 131 9.67 5.30 -20.81
C ARG A 131 10.60 5.47 -21.99
N THR A 132 11.42 4.47 -22.28
CA THR A 132 12.29 4.46 -23.45
C THR A 132 11.45 4.42 -24.72
N SER A 133 11.46 5.49 -25.50
CA SER A 133 10.89 5.55 -26.85
C SER A 133 12.02 5.43 -27.88
N LEU A 134 12.69 4.28 -27.87
CA LEU A 134 13.74 3.97 -28.85
C LEU A 134 13.18 2.98 -29.86
N GLU A 135 13.09 3.41 -31.12
CA GLU A 135 12.89 2.51 -32.26
C GLU A 135 14.24 2.27 -32.93
N PHE A 136 14.58 1.01 -33.17
CA PHE A 136 15.79 0.62 -33.88
C PHE A 136 15.46 0.30 -35.34
N SER A 137 16.39 0.61 -36.24
CA SER A 137 16.30 0.23 -37.64
C SER A 137 16.24 -1.30 -37.77
N ASN A 138 15.34 -1.79 -38.63
CA ASN A 138 15.25 -3.21 -38.98
C ASN A 138 16.42 -3.70 -39.85
N VAL A 139 17.31 -2.79 -40.29
CA VAL A 139 18.44 -3.10 -41.18
C VAL A 139 19.72 -2.46 -40.65
N ALA A 140 20.81 -3.23 -40.68
CA ALA A 140 22.17 -2.74 -40.48
C ALA A 140 22.92 -2.81 -41.82
N VAL A 141 23.58 -1.73 -42.21
CA VAL A 141 24.43 -1.62 -43.41
C VAL A 141 25.85 -1.34 -42.96
#